data_AF-A0A7K5BTA9-F1
#
_entry.id   AF-A0A7K5BTA9-F1
#
_cell.length_a   1.000
_cell.length_b   1.000
_cell.length_c   1.000
_cell.angle_alpha   90.00
_cell.angle_beta   90.00
_cell.angle_gamma   90.00
#
_symmetry.space_group_name_H-M   'P 1'
#
loop_
_entity.id
_entity.type
_entity.pdbx_description
1 polymer ?
#
loop_
_entity_poly.entity_id
_entity_poly.type
_entity_poly.pdbx_seq_one_letter_code
_entity_poly.pdbx_strand_id
1 'polypeptide(L)'
;ALLSPACASLCLQGALSALHRSQSPACARFCRALIGCLSQDGPAHDQSPLLTSLQDPARSRLLEAAMTVLDPPGLRELFRDHLRGHLRGVASHRVANHGLQRLLDHAPEDVVSEVLSELGPALGEPLAQGHPGVLLALLGA
;
A
#
# COMPACT_ATOMS: atom_id res chain seq x y z
N ALA A 1 -15.37 11.52 -10.40
CA ALA A 1 -14.22 10.65 -10.11
C ALA A 1 -14.73 9.24 -9.85
N LEU A 2 -14.21 8.22 -10.56
CA LEU A 2 -14.60 6.80 -10.44
C LEU A 2 -14.52 6.23 -9.00
N LEU A 3 -13.86 6.96 -8.10
CA LEU A 3 -13.61 6.62 -6.70
C LEU A 3 -14.58 7.31 -5.71
N SER A 4 -15.52 8.13 -6.19
CA SER A 4 -16.34 9.02 -5.34
C SER A 4 -17.32 8.30 -4.40
N PRO A 5 -18.09 7.28 -4.84
CA PRO A 5 -18.92 6.54 -3.90
C PRO A 5 -18.17 5.33 -3.30
N ALA A 6 -18.32 5.09 -2.00
CA ALA A 6 -17.70 3.95 -1.31
C ALA A 6 -18.04 2.59 -1.95
N CYS A 7 -19.21 2.47 -2.59
CA CYS A 7 -19.59 1.27 -3.33
C CYS A 7 -18.68 1.00 -4.53
N ALA A 8 -18.15 2.02 -5.20
CA ALA A 8 -17.20 1.84 -6.29
C ALA A 8 -15.89 1.24 -5.81
N SER A 9 -15.38 1.68 -4.65
CA SER A 9 -14.18 1.09 -4.04
C SER A 9 -14.37 -0.39 -3.74
N LEU A 10 -15.50 -0.78 -3.12
CA LEU A 10 -15.81 -2.18 -2.84
C LEU A 10 -15.95 -3.02 -4.11
N CYS A 11 -16.63 -2.51 -5.14
CA CYS A 11 -16.76 -3.20 -6.42
C CYS A 11 -15.40 -3.42 -7.09
N LEU A 12 -14.50 -2.43 -7.06
CA LEU A 12 -13.15 -2.54 -7.63
C LEU A 12 -12.28 -3.55 -6.86
N GLN A 13 -12.35 -3.55 -5.52
CA GLN A 13 -11.67 -4.56 -4.68
C GLN A 13 -12.18 -5.98 -4.97
N GLY A 14 -13.51 -6.13 -5.11
CA GLY A 14 -14.14 -7.40 -5.48
C GLY A 14 -13.74 -7.88 -6.87
N ALA A 15 -13.73 -6.98 -7.85
CA ALA A 15 -13.29 -7.27 -9.21
C ALA A 15 -11.82 -7.73 -9.25
N LEU A 16 -10.94 -7.01 -8.55
CA LEU A 16 -9.52 -7.35 -8.47
C LEU A 16 -9.31 -8.72 -7.83
N SER A 17 -10.02 -9.00 -6.73
CA SER A 17 -9.97 -10.29 -6.06
C SER A 17 -10.46 -11.44 -6.96
N ALA A 18 -11.53 -11.22 -7.72
CA ALA A 18 -12.05 -12.22 -8.66
C ALA A 18 -11.08 -12.48 -9.83
N LEU A 19 -10.48 -11.43 -10.39
CA LEU A 19 -9.47 -11.54 -11.44
C LEU A 19 -8.21 -12.26 -10.95
N HIS A 20 -7.77 -11.98 -9.73
CA HIS A 20 -6.63 -12.68 -9.13
C HIS A 20 -6.91 -14.16 -8.88
N ARG A 21 -8.05 -14.51 -8.28
CA ARG A 21 -8.44 -15.91 -8.02
C ARG A 21 -8.61 -16.73 -9.29
N SER A 22 -9.05 -16.10 -10.38
CA SER A 22 -9.18 -16.74 -11.70
C SER A 22 -7.86 -16.81 -12.47
N GLN A 23 -6.75 -16.32 -11.91
CA GLN A 23 -5.44 -16.22 -12.57
C GLN A 23 -5.52 -15.50 -13.93
N SER A 24 -6.46 -14.56 -14.06
CA SER A 24 -6.68 -13.88 -15.32
C SER A 24 -5.48 -12.98 -15.64
N PRO A 25 -4.95 -12.99 -16.88
CA PRO A 25 -3.93 -12.03 -17.29
C PRO A 25 -4.43 -10.58 -17.25
N ALA A 26 -5.75 -10.36 -17.18
CA ALA A 26 -6.33 -9.05 -16.98
C ALA A 26 -6.09 -8.48 -15.57
N CYS A 27 -5.78 -9.33 -14.57
CA CYS A 27 -5.54 -8.89 -13.19
C CYS A 27 -4.41 -7.86 -13.10
N ALA A 28 -3.25 -8.16 -13.67
CA ALA A 28 -2.10 -7.25 -13.68
C ALA A 28 -2.42 -5.94 -14.41
N ARG A 29 -3.15 -6.01 -15.53
CA ARG A 29 -3.54 -4.82 -16.31
C ARG A 29 -4.51 -3.94 -15.52
N PHE A 30 -5.49 -4.55 -14.87
CA PHE A 30 -6.46 -3.86 -14.03
C PHE A 30 -5.77 -3.21 -12.83
N CYS A 31 -4.86 -3.93 -12.17
CA CYS A 31 -4.08 -3.41 -11.05
C CYS A 31 -3.25 -2.18 -11.45
N ARG A 32 -2.53 -2.25 -12.58
CA ARG A 32 -1.75 -1.12 -13.09
C ARG A 32 -2.62 0.09 -13.43
N ALA A 33 -3.78 -0.15 -14.08
CA ALA A 33 -4.71 0.94 -14.39
C ALA A 33 -5.25 1.60 -13.12
N LEU A 34 -5.59 0.80 -12.10
CA LEU A 34 -6.08 1.28 -10.81
C LEU A 34 -5.01 2.12 -10.09
N ILE A 35 -3.76 1.65 -10.02
CA ILE A 35 -2.64 2.40 -9.44
C ILE A 35 -2.40 3.70 -10.23
N GLY A 36 -2.48 3.66 -11.56
CA GLY A 36 -2.37 4.84 -12.41
C GLY A 36 -3.43 5.90 -12.09
N CYS A 37 -4.70 5.50 -11.94
CA CYS A 37 -5.78 6.41 -11.55
C CYS A 37 -5.53 7.02 -10.15
N LEU A 38 -5.07 6.22 -9.19
CA LEU A 38 -4.76 6.71 -7.83
C LEU A 38 -3.56 7.67 -7.81
N SER A 39 -2.69 7.59 -8.80
CA SER A 39 -1.50 8.46 -8.93
C SER A 39 -1.81 9.82 -9.57
N GLN A 40 -2.97 10.00 -10.20
CA GLN A 40 -3.31 11.21 -10.96
C GLN A 40 -4.01 12.30 -10.13
N ASP A 41 -4.60 11.94 -8.98
CA ASP A 41 -5.47 12.82 -8.20
C ASP A 41 -4.80 13.39 -6.92
N GLY A 42 -3.48 13.64 -6.96
CA GLY A 42 -2.73 14.24 -5.85
C GLY A 42 -2.47 15.73 -6.06
N PRO A 43 -2.51 16.59 -5.01
CA PRO A 43 -2.00 17.95 -5.15
C PRO A 43 -0.50 17.89 -5.51
N ALA A 44 -0.05 18.81 -6.37
CA ALA A 44 1.38 18.97 -6.66
C ALA A 44 2.10 19.43 -5.38
N HIS A 45 2.56 18.49 -4.57
CA HIS A 45 3.34 18.69 -3.36
C HIS A 45 4.56 17.75 -3.43
N ASP A 46 5.58 18.00 -2.59
CA ASP A 46 6.82 17.22 -2.53
C ASP A 46 6.64 15.72 -2.20
N GLN A 47 5.41 15.26 -1.92
CA GLN A 47 5.09 13.87 -1.61
C GLN A 47 4.48 13.14 -2.80
N SER A 48 4.81 11.85 -2.92
CA SER A 48 4.20 10.98 -3.92
C SER A 48 2.66 11.01 -3.86
N PRO A 49 1.96 11.09 -5.01
CA PRO A 49 0.50 11.04 -5.06
C PRO A 49 -0.07 9.70 -4.52
N LEU A 50 0.68 8.60 -4.63
CA LEU A 50 0.27 7.33 -4.01
C LEU A 50 0.47 7.33 -2.49
N LEU A 51 1.49 8.03 -1.98
CA LEU A 51 1.65 8.24 -0.54
C LEU A 51 0.44 9.02 0.02
N THR A 52 0.00 10.08 -0.67
CA THR A 52 -1.24 10.81 -0.33
C THR A 52 -2.45 9.89 -0.40
N SER A 53 -2.55 9.04 -1.42
CA SER A 53 -3.66 8.07 -1.55
C SER A 53 -3.68 7.03 -0.42
N LEU A 54 -2.52 6.64 0.14
CA LEU A 54 -2.46 5.78 1.32
C LEU A 54 -2.95 6.45 2.61
N GLN A 55 -2.89 7.77 2.67
CA GLN A 55 -3.37 8.54 3.84
C GLN A 55 -4.89 8.77 3.78
N ASP A 56 -5.52 8.62 2.61
CA ASP A 56 -6.96 8.76 2.42
C ASP A 56 -7.72 7.45 2.70
N PRO A 57 -8.72 7.42 3.61
CA PRO A 57 -9.44 6.20 3.98
C PRO A 57 -10.16 5.47 2.83
N ALA A 58 -10.60 6.18 1.80
CA ALA A 58 -11.35 5.59 0.69
C ALA A 58 -10.40 4.98 -0.36
N ARG A 59 -9.28 5.68 -0.62
CA ARG A 59 -8.25 5.29 -1.59
C ARG A 59 -7.29 4.24 -1.03
N SER A 60 -6.95 4.31 0.27
CA SER A 60 -5.98 3.39 0.89
C SER A 60 -6.40 1.94 0.71
N ARG A 61 -7.70 1.65 0.86
CA ARG A 61 -8.26 0.29 0.72
C ARG A 61 -8.09 -0.30 -0.67
N LEU A 62 -8.12 0.54 -1.72
CA LEU A 62 -7.87 0.10 -3.08
C LEU A 62 -6.39 -0.19 -3.31
N LEU A 63 -5.50 0.63 -2.73
CA LEU A 63 -4.07 0.38 -2.83
C LEU A 63 -3.66 -0.86 -2.02
N GLU A 64 -4.26 -1.08 -0.86
CA GLU A 64 -4.11 -2.31 -0.09
C GLU A 64 -4.54 -3.53 -0.93
N ALA A 65 -5.70 -3.47 -1.60
CA ALA A 65 -6.14 -4.56 -2.48
C ALA A 65 -5.25 -4.72 -3.74
N ALA A 66 -4.60 -3.66 -4.21
CA ALA A 66 -3.61 -3.75 -5.27
C ALA A 66 -2.35 -4.49 -4.79
N MET A 67 -1.87 -4.18 -3.58
CA MET A 67 -0.69 -4.83 -3.00
C MET A 67 -0.87 -6.35 -2.82
N THR A 68 -2.09 -6.85 -2.58
CA THR A 68 -2.33 -8.30 -2.47
C THR A 68 -2.18 -9.08 -3.77
N VAL A 69 -2.21 -8.40 -4.92
CA VAL A 69 -2.20 -9.04 -6.24
C VAL A 69 -1.02 -8.63 -7.11
N LEU A 70 -0.26 -7.62 -6.70
CA LEU A 70 0.98 -7.21 -7.37
C LEU A 70 2.00 -8.36 -7.32
N ASP A 71 2.77 -8.48 -8.39
CA ASP A 71 3.91 -9.37 -8.43
C ASP A 71 5.10 -8.76 -7.65
N PRO A 72 6.13 -9.56 -7.30
CA PRO A 72 7.28 -9.04 -6.57
C PRO A 72 7.97 -7.83 -7.22
N PRO A 73 8.13 -7.76 -8.57
CA PRO A 73 8.63 -6.53 -9.22
C PRO A 73 7.75 -5.31 -8.96
N GLY A 74 6.42 -5.45 -9.07
CA GLY A 74 5.48 -4.35 -8.83
C GLY A 74 5.50 -3.86 -7.38
N LEU A 75 5.66 -4.76 -6.40
CA LEU A 75 5.81 -4.37 -4.99
C LEU A 75 7.12 -3.62 -4.73
N ARG A 76 8.23 -4.03 -5.37
CA ARG A 76 9.51 -3.30 -5.30
C ARG A 76 9.40 -1.90 -5.87
N GLU A 77 8.78 -1.75 -7.04
CA GLU A 77 8.57 -0.45 -7.67
C GLU A 77 7.71 0.45 -6.78
N LEU A 78 6.58 -0.05 -6.29
CA LEU A 78 5.70 0.69 -5.40
C LEU A 78 6.43 1.15 -4.13
N PHE A 79 7.22 0.26 -3.50
CA PHE A 79 7.99 0.59 -2.32
C PHE A 79 9.06 1.65 -2.61
N ARG A 80 9.91 1.40 -3.61
CA ARG A 80 11.03 2.27 -3.99
C ARG A 80 10.57 3.68 -4.34
N ASP A 81 9.51 3.77 -5.13
CA ASP A 81 9.10 5.03 -5.76
C ASP A 81 8.25 5.90 -4.83
N HIS A 82 7.67 5.33 -3.76
CA HIS A 82 6.66 6.03 -2.96
C HIS A 82 6.77 5.89 -1.44
N LEU A 83 7.37 4.81 -0.93
CA LEU A 83 7.40 4.54 0.52
C LEU A 83 8.79 4.70 1.12
N ARG A 84 9.84 4.36 0.36
CA ARG A 84 11.24 4.50 0.80
C ARG A 84 11.51 5.94 1.26
N GLY A 85 12.13 6.08 2.43
CA GLY A 85 12.41 7.36 3.09
C GLY A 85 11.24 7.98 3.86
N HIS A 86 10.06 7.35 3.85
CA HIS A 86 8.83 7.86 4.47
C HIS A 86 8.24 6.91 5.51
N LEU A 87 8.87 5.76 5.79
CA LEU A 87 8.27 4.66 6.55
C LEU A 87 7.89 5.03 7.97
N ARG A 88 8.68 5.86 8.65
CA ARG A 88 8.34 6.35 9.98
C ARG A 88 6.99 7.08 9.98
N GLY A 89 6.80 7.98 9.02
CA GLY A 89 5.54 8.73 8.86
C GLY A 89 4.38 7.83 8.46
N VAL A 90 4.61 6.91 7.52
CA VAL A 90 3.60 5.93 7.08
C VAL A 90 3.16 5.02 8.22
N ALA A 91 4.11 4.44 8.96
CA ALA A 91 3.85 3.53 10.07
C ALA A 91 3.12 4.21 11.24
N SER A 92 3.36 5.50 11.45
CA SER A 92 2.73 6.31 12.50
C SER A 92 1.39 6.92 12.06
N HIS A 93 1.05 6.86 10.78
CA HIS A 93 -0.16 7.50 10.29
C HIS A 93 -1.40 6.60 10.49
N ARG A 94 -2.49 7.17 11.03
CA ARG A 94 -3.73 6.45 11.40
C ARG A 94 -4.38 5.60 10.29
N VAL A 95 -4.14 5.93 9.02
CA VAL A 95 -4.66 5.20 7.84
C VAL A 95 -3.53 4.41 7.15
N ALA A 96 -2.53 5.12 6.63
CA ALA A 96 -1.42 4.54 5.87
C ALA A 96 -0.65 3.39 6.56
N ASN A 97 -0.66 3.29 7.90
CA ASN A 97 -0.06 2.15 8.60
C ASN A 97 -0.61 0.79 8.14
N HIS A 98 -1.89 0.74 7.72
CA HIS A 98 -2.50 -0.48 7.18
C HIS A 98 -1.96 -0.84 5.79
N GLY A 99 -1.66 0.18 4.96
CA GLY A 99 -1.00 -0.02 3.68
C GLY A 99 0.40 -0.60 3.83
N LEU A 100 1.16 -0.16 4.84
CA LEU A 100 2.48 -0.73 5.13
C LEU A 100 2.39 -2.19 5.61
N GLN A 101 1.45 -2.50 6.51
CA GLN A 101 1.20 -3.89 6.93
C GLN A 101 0.84 -4.76 5.72
N ARG A 102 -0.03 -4.25 4.84
CA ARG A 102 -0.43 -4.96 3.62
C ARG A 102 0.71 -5.20 2.65
N LEU A 103 1.61 -4.23 2.50
CA LEU A 103 2.82 -4.40 1.71
C LEU A 103 3.66 -5.53 2.29
N LEU A 104 3.91 -5.52 3.60
CA LEU A 104 4.73 -6.50 4.30
C LEU A 104 4.18 -7.92 4.21
N ASP A 105 2.87 -8.10 4.26
CA ASP A 105 2.21 -9.42 4.08
C ASP A 105 2.58 -10.12 2.76
N HIS A 106 3.04 -9.36 1.76
CA HIS A 106 3.33 -9.85 0.40
C HIS A 106 4.71 -9.45 -0.12
N ALA A 107 5.49 -8.70 0.66
CA ALA A 107 6.75 -8.12 0.20
C ALA A 107 7.81 -9.20 -0.05
N PRO A 108 8.65 -9.04 -1.09
CA PRO A 108 9.83 -9.87 -1.21
C PRO A 108 10.88 -9.50 -0.14
N GLU A 109 11.75 -10.46 0.21
CA GLU A 109 12.72 -10.35 1.30
C GLU A 109 13.60 -9.09 1.23
N ASP A 110 13.97 -8.65 0.03
CA ASP A 110 14.78 -7.44 -0.17
C ASP A 110 14.03 -6.17 0.27
N VAL A 111 12.71 -6.09 0.01
CA VAL A 111 11.88 -4.97 0.49
C VAL A 111 11.74 -5.03 2.01
N VAL A 112 11.53 -6.22 2.59
CA VAL A 112 11.42 -6.40 4.05
C VAL A 112 12.72 -5.94 4.74
N SER A 113 13.87 -6.31 4.20
CA SER A 113 15.19 -5.89 4.71
C SER A 113 15.34 -4.37 4.72
N GLU A 114 14.94 -3.70 3.63
CA GLU A 114 14.96 -2.24 3.57
C GLU A 114 13.99 -1.59 4.56
N VAL A 115 12.78 -2.14 4.71
CA VAL A 115 11.82 -1.65 5.71
C VAL A 115 12.40 -1.78 7.12
N LEU A 116 13.02 -2.91 7.45
CA LEU A 116 13.67 -3.11 8.76
C LEU A 116 14.82 -2.11 8.97
N SER A 117 15.64 -1.86 7.95
CA SER A 117 16.75 -0.92 8.03
C SER A 117 16.27 0.53 8.29
N GLU A 118 15.17 0.94 7.66
CA GLU A 118 14.65 2.30 7.80
C GLU A 118 13.77 2.47 9.05
N LEU A 119 12.82 1.57 9.25
CA LEU A 119 11.79 1.69 10.29
C LEU A 119 12.24 1.10 11.63
N GLY A 120 13.12 0.10 11.64
CA GLY A 120 13.58 -0.59 12.86
C GLY A 120 13.99 0.37 13.99
N PRO A 121 14.87 1.37 13.74
CA PRO A 121 15.27 2.36 14.74
C PRO A 121 14.13 3.29 15.22
N ALA A 122 13.03 3.38 14.47
CA ALA A 122 11.91 4.28 14.72
C ALA A 122 10.62 3.57 15.17
N LEU A 123 10.63 2.24 15.34
CA LEU A 123 9.45 1.44 15.69
C LEU A 123 8.74 1.87 16.98
N GLY A 124 9.45 2.52 17.90
CA GLY A 124 8.87 3.02 19.14
C GLY A 124 7.71 4.00 18.92
N GLU A 125 7.75 4.81 17.86
CA GLU A 125 6.71 5.81 17.61
C GLU A 125 5.39 5.19 17.12
N PRO A 126 5.36 4.34 16.07
CA PRO A 126 4.14 3.63 15.69
C PRO A 126 3.51 2.84 16.86
N LEU A 127 4.33 2.20 17.70
CA LEU A 127 3.84 1.47 18.88
C LEU A 127 3.19 2.41 19.90
N ALA A 128 3.84 3.52 20.22
CA ALA A 128 3.29 4.53 21.13
C ALA A 128 2.00 5.16 20.60
N GLN A 129 1.84 5.25 19.28
CA GLN A 129 0.63 5.76 18.61
C GLN A 129 -0.46 4.68 18.45
N GLY A 130 -0.26 3.47 18.98
CA GLY A 130 -1.26 2.42 18.96
C GLY A 130 -1.36 1.70 17.61
N HIS A 131 -0.24 1.56 16.91
CA HIS A 131 -0.15 0.84 15.63
C HIS A 131 0.71 -0.44 15.74
N PRO A 132 0.41 -1.35 16.68
CA PRO A 132 1.19 -2.58 16.89
C PRO A 132 1.15 -3.54 15.70
N GLY A 133 0.14 -3.42 14.83
CA GLY A 133 0.03 -4.22 13.61
C GLY A 133 1.25 -4.09 12.69
N VAL A 134 1.93 -2.94 12.68
CA VAL A 134 3.16 -2.75 11.89
C VAL A 134 4.28 -3.68 12.36
N LEU A 135 4.46 -3.81 13.68
CA LEU A 135 5.44 -4.74 14.24
C LEU A 135 5.05 -6.20 13.96
N LEU A 136 3.77 -6.54 14.10
CA LEU A 136 3.28 -7.89 13.83
C LEU A 136 3.50 -8.28 12.36
N ALA A 137 3.26 -7.38 11.42
CA ALA A 137 3.51 -7.60 10.00
C ALA A 137 5.01 -7.80 9.73
N LEU A 138 5.90 -7.00 10.35
CA LEU A 138 7.34 -7.19 10.21
C LEU A 138 7.85 -8.53 10.75
N LEU A 139 7.25 -9.04 11.82
CA LEU A 139 7.61 -10.35 12.39
C LEU A 139 7.09 -11.52 11.56
N GLY A 140 6.04 -11.31 10.75
CA GLY A 140 5.43 -12.33 9.90
C GLY A 140 5.91 -12.31 8.44
N ALA A 141 6.65 -11.28 8.04
CA ALA A 141 7.17 -11.08 6.69
C ALA A 141 8.44 -11.89 6.40
#